data_AF-A0A1C4MJR5-F1
#
_entry.id   AF-A0A1C4MJR5-F1
#
_cell.length_a   1.000
_cell.length_b   1.000
_cell.length_c   1.000
_cell.angle_alpha   90.00
_cell.angle_beta   90.00
_cell.angle_gamma   90.00
#
_symmetry.space_group_name_H-M   'P 1'
#
loop_
_entity.id
_entity.type
_entity.pdbx_description
1 polymer ?
#
loop_
_entity_poly.entity_id
_entity_poly.type
_entity_poly.pdbx_seq_one_letter_code
_entity_poly.pdbx_strand_id
1 'polypeptide(L)'
;MTAQTSTPEQQYARPTAAARPVRWAADVVATMREGARVRLDYSAQSLWRVDRLIDDLRHEGTPYAAVAEVLRGFGAYAGEVIARRGGAEWWASGGDHWIRTPDGRLWDPIEEARRRFAGEGSLRLLCRDATGPAPHEAQGRPGFTGPAADHFG
;
A
#
# COMPACT_ATOMS: atom_id res chain seq x y z
N MET A 1 2.50 3.42 43.57
CA MET A 1 1.96 4.13 42.39
C MET A 1 3.12 4.46 41.47
N THR A 2 3.37 3.65 40.44
CA THR A 2 4.41 3.92 39.43
C THR A 2 3.72 4.39 38.15
N ALA A 3 3.96 5.65 37.78
CA ALA A 3 3.49 6.23 36.53
C ALA A 3 4.31 5.63 35.38
N GLN A 4 3.64 4.90 34.49
CA GLN A 4 4.22 4.41 33.25
C GLN A 4 4.08 5.52 32.22
N THR A 5 5.17 6.25 31.97
CA THR A 5 5.30 7.20 30.86
C THR A 5 5.39 6.41 29.55
N SER A 6 4.25 6.15 28.93
CA SER A 6 4.17 5.56 27.60
C SER A 6 4.76 6.52 26.57
N THR A 7 5.92 6.18 26.01
CA THR A 7 6.56 6.91 24.90
C THR A 7 5.73 6.74 23.62
N PRO A 8 5.48 7.79 22.81
CA PRO A 8 4.66 7.69 21.59
C PRO A 8 5.20 6.71 20.54
N GLU A 9 6.48 6.32 20.59
CA GLU A 9 7.06 5.31 19.69
C GLU A 9 6.54 3.89 19.93
N GLN A 10 6.03 3.56 21.13
CA GLN A 10 5.46 2.23 21.40
C GLN A 10 4.08 2.01 20.77
N GLN A 11 3.41 3.06 20.30
CA GLN A 11 2.16 2.91 19.54
C GLN A 11 2.39 2.34 18.14
N TYR A 12 3.64 2.22 17.69
CA TYR A 12 4.03 1.72 16.39
C TYR A 12 4.79 0.38 16.52
N ALA A 13 4.15 -0.63 17.09
CA ALA A 13 4.75 -1.96 17.23
C ALA A 13 4.88 -2.65 15.85
N ARG A 14 5.95 -2.31 15.13
CA ARG A 14 6.30 -2.79 13.78
C ARG A 14 6.15 -4.31 13.55
N PRO A 15 6.54 -5.21 14.48
CA PRO A 15 6.37 -6.66 14.26
C PRO A 15 4.91 -7.11 14.36
N THR A 16 4.14 -6.52 15.27
CA THR A 16 2.73 -6.88 15.51
C THR A 16 1.80 -6.24 14.50
N ALA A 17 2.19 -5.06 13.97
CA ALA A 17 1.44 -4.32 12.97
C ALA A 17 1.21 -5.11 11.67
N ALA A 18 2.17 -5.94 11.27
CA ALA A 18 2.07 -6.77 10.07
C ALA A 18 1.23 -8.05 10.27
N ALA A 19 1.10 -8.56 11.50
CA ALA A 19 0.55 -9.89 11.74
C ALA A 19 -0.92 -10.04 11.31
N ARG A 20 -1.75 -9.01 11.55
CA ARG A 20 -3.18 -9.03 11.15
C ARG A 20 -3.36 -8.84 9.64
N PRO A 21 -2.74 -7.83 8.99
CA PRO A 21 -2.80 -7.68 7.54
C PRO A 21 -2.32 -8.90 6.77
N VAL A 22 -1.18 -9.49 7.16
CA VAL A 22 -0.64 -10.70 6.50
C VAL A 22 -1.66 -11.84 6.53
N ARG A 23 -2.36 -12.03 7.66
CA ARG A 23 -3.40 -13.05 7.78
C ARG A 23 -4.62 -12.75 6.91
N TRP A 24 -5.09 -11.51 6.86
CA TRP A 24 -6.19 -11.12 5.98
C TRP A 24 -5.84 -11.31 4.50
N ALA A 25 -4.60 -10.99 4.12
CA ALA A 25 -4.10 -11.22 2.77
C ALA A 25 -4.07 -12.70 2.41
N ALA A 26 -3.62 -13.57 3.32
CA ALA A 26 -3.61 -15.02 3.09
C ALA A 26 -5.03 -15.59 2.96
N ASP A 27 -5.96 -15.14 3.81
CA ASP A 27 -7.35 -15.58 3.81
C ASP A 27 -8.09 -15.23 2.51
N VAL A 28 -7.91 -14.01 2.00
CA VAL A 28 -8.50 -13.64 0.71
C VAL A 28 -7.87 -14.41 -0.46
N VAL A 29 -6.57 -14.71 -0.40
CA VAL A 29 -5.91 -15.52 -1.44
C VAL A 29 -6.47 -16.94 -1.45
N ALA A 30 -6.70 -17.55 -0.29
CA ALA A 30 -7.34 -18.86 -0.18
C ALA A 30 -8.78 -18.80 -0.72
N THR A 31 -9.57 -17.83 -0.29
CA THR A 31 -10.96 -17.63 -0.74
C THR A 31 -11.04 -17.44 -2.25
N MET A 32 -10.17 -16.62 -2.85
CA MET A 32 -10.16 -16.40 -4.31
C MET A 32 -9.73 -17.64 -5.10
N ARG A 33 -8.84 -18.44 -4.52
CA ARG A 33 -8.39 -19.70 -5.13
C ARG A 33 -9.48 -20.77 -5.10
N GLU A 34 -10.25 -20.85 -4.01
CA GLU A 34 -11.30 -21.84 -3.81
C GLU A 34 -12.60 -21.44 -4.51
N GLY A 35 -13.02 -20.18 -4.41
CA GLY A 35 -14.27 -19.67 -4.97
C GLY A 35 -14.18 -19.30 -6.45
N ALA A 36 -13.24 -18.42 -6.81
CA ALA A 36 -13.13 -17.86 -8.16
C ALA A 36 -12.10 -18.58 -9.05
N ARG A 37 -11.37 -19.57 -8.51
CA ARG A 37 -10.19 -20.19 -9.14
C ARG A 37 -9.16 -19.18 -9.64
N VAL A 38 -9.09 -18.02 -8.98
CA VAL A 38 -8.15 -16.96 -9.30
C VAL A 38 -6.87 -17.16 -8.50
N ARG A 39 -5.74 -17.18 -9.21
CA ARG A 39 -4.42 -17.23 -8.58
C ARG A 39 -3.89 -15.82 -8.34
N LEU A 40 -3.53 -15.53 -7.10
CA LEU A 40 -2.96 -14.27 -6.65
C LEU A 40 -1.52 -14.49 -6.17
N ASP A 41 -0.55 -14.31 -7.06
CA ASP A 41 0.86 -14.63 -6.80
C ASP A 41 1.70 -13.52 -6.13
N TYR A 42 1.08 -12.63 -5.35
CA TYR A 42 1.75 -11.47 -4.71
C TYR A 42 2.54 -10.58 -5.69
N SER A 43 2.08 -10.51 -6.93
CA SER A 43 2.66 -9.67 -7.98
C SER A 43 1.82 -8.41 -8.22
N ALA A 44 2.42 -7.35 -8.75
CA ALA A 44 1.66 -6.17 -9.17
C ALA A 44 0.70 -6.45 -10.33
N GLN A 45 0.98 -7.48 -11.16
CA GLN A 45 0.03 -7.90 -12.20
C GLN A 45 -1.26 -8.48 -11.57
N SER A 46 -1.12 -9.23 -10.48
CA SER A 46 -2.26 -9.77 -9.75
C SER A 46 -3.16 -8.66 -9.17
N LEU A 47 -2.61 -7.47 -8.87
CA LEU A 47 -3.41 -6.33 -8.39
C LEU A 47 -4.41 -5.83 -9.43
N TRP A 48 -4.08 -5.90 -10.72
CA TRP A 48 -5.06 -5.59 -11.77
C TRP A 48 -6.25 -6.55 -11.74
N ARG A 49 -6.00 -7.83 -11.43
CA ARG A 49 -7.05 -8.83 -11.29
C ARG A 49 -7.92 -8.56 -10.07
N VAL A 50 -7.32 -8.07 -8.97
CA VAL A 50 -8.06 -7.61 -7.80
C VAL A 50 -8.91 -6.38 -8.12
N ASP A 51 -8.37 -5.37 -8.80
CA ASP A 51 -9.13 -4.18 -9.23
C ASP A 51 -10.33 -4.54 -10.12
N ARG A 52 -10.22 -5.60 -10.93
CA ARG A 52 -11.33 -6.15 -11.72
C ARG A 52 -12.39 -6.83 -10.83
N LEU A 53 -11.97 -7.70 -9.92
CA LEU A 53 -12.88 -8.38 -8.99
C LEU A 53 -13.67 -7.40 -8.11
N ILE A 54 -13.03 -6.33 -7.63
CA ILE A 54 -13.72 -5.27 -6.88
C ILE A 54 -14.75 -4.55 -7.77
N ASP A 55 -14.44 -4.35 -9.04
CA ASP A 55 -15.37 -3.78 -10.02
C ASP A 55 -16.58 -4.67 -10.28
N ASP A 56 -16.34 -5.98 -10.39
CA ASP A 56 -17.38 -6.99 -10.62
C ASP A 56 -18.34 -7.02 -9.42
N LEU A 57 -17.81 -7.07 -8.18
CA LEU A 57 -18.60 -7.00 -6.94
C LEU A 57 -19.46 -5.72 -6.86
N ARG A 58 -18.93 -4.60 -7.34
CA ARG A 58 -19.65 -3.32 -7.42
C ARG A 58 -20.78 -3.39 -8.45
N HIS A 59 -20.52 -3.96 -9.63
CA HIS A 59 -21.53 -4.12 -10.69
C HIS A 59 -22.65 -5.09 -10.32
N GLU A 60 -22.36 -6.09 -9.49
CA GLU A 60 -23.35 -7.00 -8.92
C GLU A 60 -24.29 -6.30 -7.91
N GLY A 61 -23.99 -5.06 -7.51
CA GLY A 61 -24.81 -4.29 -6.57
C GLY A 61 -24.74 -4.81 -5.14
N THR A 62 -23.65 -5.51 -4.79
CA THR A 62 -23.48 -6.13 -3.47
C THR A 62 -23.39 -5.04 -2.39
N PRO A 63 -24.12 -5.13 -1.27
CA PRO A 63 -24.02 -4.13 -0.21
C PRO A 63 -22.63 -4.12 0.44
N TYR A 64 -22.12 -2.93 0.75
CA TYR A 64 -20.77 -2.75 1.33
C TYR A 64 -20.53 -3.63 2.57
N ALA A 65 -21.53 -3.79 3.43
CA ALA A 65 -21.42 -4.63 4.63
C ALA A 65 -21.06 -6.09 4.32
N ALA A 66 -21.51 -6.63 3.18
CA ALA A 66 -21.21 -8.00 2.77
C ALA A 66 -19.79 -8.14 2.17
N VAL A 67 -19.26 -7.06 1.56
CA VAL A 67 -17.93 -7.06 0.95
C VAL A 67 -16.84 -6.45 1.84
N ALA A 68 -17.18 -5.83 2.97
CA ALA A 68 -16.21 -5.13 3.81
C ALA A 68 -15.03 -6.02 4.24
N GLU A 69 -15.29 -7.29 4.55
CA GLU A 69 -14.25 -8.24 4.92
C GLU A 69 -13.36 -8.63 3.73
N VAL A 70 -13.93 -8.89 2.55
CA VAL A 70 -13.15 -9.25 1.36
C VAL A 70 -12.34 -8.04 0.85
N LEU A 71 -12.89 -6.83 0.91
CA LEU A 71 -12.20 -5.59 0.58
C LEU A 71 -11.03 -5.34 1.54
N ARG A 72 -11.22 -5.59 2.84
CA ARG A 72 -10.13 -5.55 3.82
C ARG A 72 -9.03 -6.55 3.47
N GLY A 73 -9.40 -7.76 3.06
CA GLY A 73 -8.46 -8.77 2.56
C GLY A 73 -7.70 -8.30 1.31
N PHE A 74 -8.39 -7.73 0.32
CA PHE A 74 -7.78 -7.20 -0.90
C PHE A 74 -6.83 -6.04 -0.64
N GLY A 75 -7.20 -5.12 0.24
CA GLY A 75 -6.32 -4.05 0.69
C GLY A 75 -5.08 -4.60 1.41
N ALA A 76 -5.26 -5.56 2.30
CA ALA A 76 -4.13 -6.21 2.97
C ALA A 76 -3.20 -6.94 1.97
N TYR A 77 -3.76 -7.60 0.96
CA TYR A 77 -2.98 -8.20 -0.12
C TYR A 77 -2.20 -7.15 -0.91
N ALA A 78 -2.79 -6.01 -1.23
CA ALA A 78 -2.09 -4.91 -1.89
C ALA A 78 -0.94 -4.35 -1.04
N GLY A 79 -1.18 -4.17 0.25
CA GLY A 79 -0.14 -3.74 1.18
C GLY A 79 1.03 -4.74 1.25
N GLU A 80 0.75 -6.04 1.23
CA GLU A 80 1.79 -7.08 1.15
C GLU A 80 2.61 -7.00 -0.14
N VAL A 81 1.98 -6.72 -1.29
CA VAL A 81 2.70 -6.54 -2.55
C VAL A 81 3.63 -5.32 -2.48
N ILE A 82 3.16 -4.21 -1.89
CA ILE A 82 3.95 -2.98 -1.73
C ILE A 82 5.10 -3.21 -0.76
N ALA A 83 4.87 -3.86 0.39
CA ALA A 83 5.89 -4.19 1.37
C ALA A 83 7.02 -5.03 0.74
N ARG A 84 6.66 -6.04 -0.04
CA ARG A 84 7.63 -6.93 -0.71
C ARG A 84 8.42 -6.26 -1.83
N ARG A 85 7.80 -5.35 -2.60
CA ARG A 85 8.42 -4.74 -3.78
C ARG A 85 9.15 -3.43 -3.47
N GLY A 86 8.57 -2.61 -2.60
CA GLY A 86 9.09 -1.29 -2.27
C GLY A 86 9.89 -1.26 -0.97
N GLY A 87 10.09 -2.40 -0.30
CA GLY A 87 10.72 -2.43 1.03
C GLY A 87 9.93 -1.66 2.08
N ALA A 88 8.61 -1.60 1.90
CA ALA A 88 7.73 -0.85 2.78
C ALA A 88 7.36 -1.66 4.03
N GLU A 89 7.14 -0.98 5.15
CA GLU A 89 6.83 -1.61 6.43
C GLU A 89 5.36 -1.41 6.80
N TRP A 90 4.72 -2.42 7.41
CA TRP A 90 3.40 -2.26 8.02
C TRP A 90 3.47 -1.48 9.32
N TRP A 91 2.57 -0.52 9.45
CA TRP A 91 2.38 0.34 10.60
C TRP A 91 0.92 0.22 11.04
N ALA A 92 0.67 0.18 12.35
CA ALA A 92 -0.68 0.11 12.88
C ALA A 92 -0.81 1.06 14.06
N SER A 93 -1.94 1.76 14.15
CA SER A 93 -2.31 2.64 15.25
C SER A 93 -3.82 2.73 15.32
N GLY A 94 -4.40 2.68 16.52
CA GLY A 94 -5.85 2.81 16.70
C GLY A 94 -6.72 1.73 16.05
N GLY A 95 -6.14 0.68 15.47
CA GLY A 95 -6.87 -0.37 14.73
C GLY A 95 -6.79 -0.24 13.20
N ASP A 96 -6.27 0.88 12.72
CA ASP A 96 -5.97 1.12 11.31
C ASP A 96 -4.58 0.56 10.95
N HIS A 97 -4.39 0.24 9.67
CA HIS A 97 -3.18 -0.40 9.16
C HIS A 97 -2.69 0.31 7.90
N TRP A 98 -1.46 0.82 7.95
CA TRP A 98 -0.81 1.57 6.88
C TRP A 98 0.47 0.89 6.44
N ILE A 99 0.88 1.23 5.23
CA ILE A 99 2.19 0.90 4.67
C ILE A 99 3.05 2.16 4.67
N ARG A 100 4.21 2.11 5.32
CA ARG A 100 5.22 3.16 5.26
C ARG A 100 6.29 2.79 4.25
N THR A 101 6.42 3.56 3.16
CA THR A 101 7.49 3.37 2.18
C THR A 101 8.82 3.93 2.69
N PRO A 102 9.96 3.53 2.11
CA PRO A 102 11.28 4.04 2.51
C PRO A 102 11.41 5.57 2.44
N ASP A 103 10.68 6.21 1.52
CA ASP A 103 10.58 7.68 1.40
C ASP A 103 9.79 8.34 2.55
N GLY A 104 9.32 7.55 3.53
CA GLY A 104 8.59 8.01 4.71
C GLY A 104 7.10 8.23 4.50
N ARG A 105 6.58 8.08 3.28
CA ARG A 105 5.16 8.24 2.96
C ARG A 105 4.33 7.10 3.56
N LEU A 106 3.16 7.43 4.07
CA LEU A 106 2.18 6.48 4.57
C LEU A 106 1.08 6.27 3.54
N TRP A 107 0.72 5.01 3.32
CA TRP A 107 -0.29 4.58 2.36
C TRP A 107 -1.31 3.71 3.09
N ASP A 108 -2.59 3.91 2.79
CA ASP A 108 -3.68 3.12 3.36
C ASP A 108 -4.27 2.19 2.28
N PRO A 109 -3.77 0.96 2.15
CA PRO A 109 -4.24 0.06 1.11
C PRO A 109 -5.64 -0.50 1.39
N ILE A 110 -6.09 -0.50 2.65
CA ILE A 110 -7.45 -0.93 3.03
C ILE A 110 -8.46 0.12 2.60
N GLU A 111 -8.18 1.38 2.88
CA GLU A 111 -8.99 2.51 2.41
C GLU A 111 -9.01 2.58 0.88
N GLU A 112 -7.88 2.35 0.21
CA GLU A 112 -7.83 2.34 -1.25
C GLU A 112 -8.72 1.24 -1.86
N ALA A 113 -8.79 0.06 -1.24
CA ALA A 113 -9.71 -1.00 -1.68
C ALA A 113 -11.18 -0.57 -1.53
N ARG A 114 -11.51 0.14 -0.43
CA ARG A 114 -12.85 0.71 -0.21
C ARG A 114 -13.18 1.77 -1.25
N ARG A 115 -12.26 2.68 -1.55
CA ARG A 115 -12.40 3.67 -2.62
C ARG A 115 -12.64 2.97 -3.95
N ARG A 116 -11.86 1.93 -4.25
CA ARG A 116 -11.99 1.18 -5.52
C ARG A 116 -13.38 0.60 -5.69
N PHE A 117 -13.97 0.09 -4.62
CA PHE A 117 -15.35 -0.39 -4.58
C PHE A 117 -16.38 0.73 -4.74
N ALA A 118 -16.13 1.92 -4.18
CA ALA A 118 -16.95 3.11 -4.44
C ALA A 118 -16.87 3.60 -5.90
N GLY A 119 -15.86 3.15 -6.65
CA GLY A 119 -15.59 3.55 -8.03
C GLY A 119 -14.45 4.56 -8.16
N GLU A 120 -13.67 4.76 -7.10
CA GLU A 120 -12.58 5.74 -7.02
C GLU A 120 -11.24 5.04 -6.73
N GLY A 121 -10.13 5.49 -7.28
CA GLY A 121 -8.82 4.89 -6.97
C GLY A 121 -8.56 3.51 -7.60
N SER A 122 -7.44 2.91 -7.26
CA SER A 122 -6.98 1.62 -7.79
C SER A 122 -5.81 1.07 -6.98
N LEU A 123 -5.90 -0.21 -6.59
CA LEU A 123 -4.82 -0.89 -5.86
C LEU A 123 -3.56 -1.02 -6.71
N ARG A 124 -3.71 -1.19 -8.03
CA ARG A 124 -2.57 -1.17 -8.96
C ARG A 124 -1.89 0.19 -8.99
N LEU A 125 -2.65 1.28 -9.07
CA LEU A 125 -2.09 2.64 -9.10
C LEU A 125 -1.41 2.97 -7.77
N LEU A 126 -2.06 2.65 -6.65
CA LEU A 126 -1.46 2.74 -5.32
C LEU A 126 -0.11 2.00 -5.26
N CYS A 127 -0.07 0.74 -5.71
CA CYS A 127 1.17 -0.01 -5.68
C CYS A 127 2.24 0.61 -6.60
N ARG A 128 1.87 1.08 -7.78
CA ARG A 128 2.80 1.75 -8.69
C ARG A 128 3.37 3.03 -8.06
N ASP A 129 2.54 3.83 -7.43
CA ASP A 129 2.93 5.12 -6.87
C ASP A 129 3.73 4.96 -5.56
N ALA A 130 3.43 3.91 -4.77
CA ALA A 130 4.17 3.56 -3.56
C ALA A 130 5.52 2.86 -3.84
N THR A 131 5.67 2.20 -4.99
CA THR A 131 6.93 1.52 -5.40
C THR A 131 7.72 2.31 -6.44
N GLY A 132 7.12 3.36 -6.99
CA GLY A 132 7.78 4.28 -7.91
C GLY A 132 8.83 5.10 -7.18
N PRO A 133 9.80 5.67 -7.91
CA PRO A 133 10.68 6.65 -7.31
C PRO A 133 9.82 7.76 -6.72
N ALA A 134 10.08 8.16 -5.47
CA ALA A 134 9.51 9.39 -4.95
C ALA A 134 9.70 10.48 -6.01
N PRO A 135 8.69 11.35 -6.27
CA PRO A 135 8.92 12.50 -7.10
C PRO A 135 10.10 13.21 -6.46
N HIS A 136 11.23 13.13 -7.16
CA HIS A 136 12.41 13.88 -6.88
C HIS A 136 11.95 15.33 -6.87
N GLU A 137 11.70 15.88 -5.68
CA GLU A 137 11.75 17.33 -5.50
C GLU A 137 13.07 17.74 -6.12
N ALA A 138 12.97 18.47 -7.22
CA ALA A 138 14.08 18.87 -8.07
C ALA A 138 15.28 19.26 -7.20
N GLN A 139 16.27 18.37 -7.02
CA GLN A 139 17.60 18.85 -6.66
C GLN A 139 17.98 19.72 -7.84
N GLY A 140 18.08 21.02 -7.56
CA GLY A 140 18.62 21.99 -8.47
C GLY A 140 19.80 21.38 -9.21
N ARG A 141 19.68 21.34 -10.54
CA ARG A 141 20.85 21.23 -11.41
C ARG A 141 21.89 22.19 -10.85
N PRO A 142 23.08 21.75 -10.39
CA PRO A 142 24.18 22.69 -10.28
C PRO A 142 24.36 23.22 -11.70
N GLY A 143 24.14 24.52 -11.86
CA GLY A 143 24.34 25.21 -13.12
C GLY A 143 25.71 24.79 -13.65
N PHE A 144 25.71 24.28 -14.88
CA PHE A 144 26.93 24.12 -15.65
C PHE A 144 27.45 25.53 -15.90
N THR A 145 28.25 26.07 -14.98
CA THR A 145 29.10 27.22 -15.26
C THR A 145 30.24 26.66 -16.11
N GLY A 146 30.09 26.76 -17.43
CA GLY A 146 31.14 26.39 -18.36
C GLY A 146 32.44 27.15 -18.04
N PRO A 147 33.61 26.58 -18.38
CA PRO A 147 34.87 27.29 -18.21
C PRO A 147 34.86 28.50 -19.15
N ALA A 148 34.86 29.70 -18.57
CA ALA A 148 35.31 30.88 -19.27
C ALA A 148 36.82 30.71 -19.46
N ALA A 149 37.19 30.20 -20.62
CA ALA A 149 38.46 30.52 -21.22
C ALA A 149 38.54 32.04 -21.31
N ASP A 150 39.58 32.64 -20.75
CA ASP A 150 40.27 33.78 -21.34
C ASP A 150 41.67 33.89 -20.73
N HIS A 151 42.60 33.33 -21.50
CA HIS A 151 44.01 33.63 -21.49
C HIS A 151 44.17 34.87 -22.38
N PHE A 152 44.59 36.02 -21.84
CA PHE A 152 45.50 36.99 -22.49
C PHE A 152 45.67 38.24 -21.61
N GLY A 153 46.92 38.54 -21.24
CA GLY A 153 47.34 39.73 -20.49
C GLY A 153 48.68 39.52 -19.82
#